data_AF-A0A6I1QH30-F1
#
_entry.id   AF-A0A6I1QH30-F1
#
_cell.length_a   1.000
_cell.length_b   1.000
_cell.length_c   1.000
_cell.angle_alpha   90.00
_cell.angle_beta   90.00
_cell.angle_gamma   90.00
#
_symmetry.space_group_name_H-M   'P 1'
#
loop_
_entity.id
_entity.type
_entity.pdbx_description
1 polymer ?
#
loop_
_entity_poly.entity_id
_entity_poly.type
_entity_poly.pdbx_seq_one_letter_code
_entity_poly.pdbx_strand_id
1 'polypeptide(L)'
;MLSATDAAYEAIWRFIFGIDLIGRIEVWRRPPDDALPWMLTDWRRLQRSTRDALWLRVVDVPTALEGRRYGREGALTLRIVDDFCPWNDGGYRLEGSPDGAECRKVDGSPDLVMDARDLGALYLGGASAGTLARAGRVREETAGALRMADNLFRAELAPWAPFLF
;
A
#
# COMPACT_ATOMS: atom_id res chain seq x y z
N MET A 1 -6.47 -7.51 -16.68
CA MET A 1 -7.38 -6.68 -17.51
C MET A 1 -7.16 -5.22 -17.17
N LEU A 2 -6.85 -4.43 -18.18
CA LEU A 2 -6.64 -2.98 -18.10
C LEU A 2 -7.73 -2.34 -18.96
N SER A 3 -8.28 -1.23 -18.50
CA SER A 3 -9.31 -0.46 -19.19
C SER A 3 -9.10 1.02 -18.89
N ALA A 4 -9.39 1.88 -19.86
CA ALA A 4 -9.30 3.32 -19.68
C ALA A 4 -10.53 3.92 -18.97
N THR A 5 -11.66 3.20 -18.97
CA THR A 5 -12.93 3.65 -18.37
C THR A 5 -13.68 2.49 -17.72
N ASP A 6 -14.59 2.82 -16.80
CA ASP A 6 -15.45 1.84 -16.14
C ASP A 6 -16.43 1.17 -17.12
N ALA A 7 -16.96 1.93 -18.08
CA ALA A 7 -17.83 1.37 -19.13
C ALA A 7 -17.08 0.34 -20.01
N ALA A 8 -15.81 0.60 -20.33
CA ALA A 8 -14.99 -0.37 -21.04
C ALA A 8 -14.70 -1.60 -20.16
N TYR A 9 -14.43 -1.41 -18.87
CA TYR A 9 -14.25 -2.49 -17.91
C TYR A 9 -15.46 -3.43 -17.88
N GLU A 10 -16.66 -2.85 -17.74
CA GLU A 10 -17.93 -3.55 -17.74
C GLU A 10 -18.20 -4.28 -19.06
N ALA A 11 -18.00 -3.61 -20.19
CA ALA A 11 -18.21 -4.20 -21.51
C ALA A 11 -17.32 -5.44 -21.74
N ILE A 12 -16.06 -5.38 -21.30
CA ILE A 12 -15.12 -6.51 -21.43
C ILE A 12 -15.62 -7.69 -20.58
N TRP A 13 -16.04 -7.47 -19.34
CA TRP A 13 -16.56 -8.55 -18.50
C TRP A 13 -17.87 -9.14 -19.01
N ARG A 14 -18.79 -8.29 -19.50
CA ARG A 14 -20.02 -8.77 -20.17
C ARG A 14 -19.71 -9.64 -21.37
N PHE A 15 -18.76 -9.21 -22.20
CA PHE A 15 -18.32 -9.99 -23.35
C PHE A 15 -17.77 -11.35 -22.91
N ILE A 16 -16.85 -11.39 -21.93
CA ILE A 16 -16.24 -12.62 -21.42
C ILE A 16 -17.29 -13.57 -20.82
N PHE A 17 -18.24 -13.07 -20.03
CA PHE A 17 -19.31 -13.88 -19.44
C PHE A 17 -20.37 -14.33 -20.45
N GLY A 18 -20.48 -13.65 -21.59
CA GLY A 18 -21.40 -13.99 -22.68
C GLY A 18 -20.86 -15.03 -23.66
N ILE A 19 -19.64 -15.53 -23.48
CA ILE A 19 -19.08 -16.57 -24.34
C ILE A 19 -19.74 -17.91 -23.99
N ASP A 20 -20.56 -18.44 -24.90
CA ASP A 20 -21.21 -19.74 -24.75
C ASP A 20 -20.20 -20.88 -24.56
N LEU A 21 -20.65 -21.94 -23.88
CA LEU A 21 -19.89 -23.17 -23.59
C LEU A 21 -18.67 -22.99 -22.66
N ILE A 22 -18.45 -21.81 -22.09
CA ILE A 22 -17.43 -21.60 -21.05
C ILE A 22 -17.97 -21.96 -19.67
N GLY A 23 -17.45 -23.04 -19.09
CA GLY A 23 -17.82 -23.49 -17.74
C GLY A 23 -17.07 -22.79 -16.60
N ARG A 24 -15.88 -22.22 -16.87
CA ARG A 24 -15.02 -21.56 -15.88
C ARG A 24 -14.13 -20.50 -16.52
N ILE A 25 -14.03 -19.35 -15.86
CA ILE A 25 -13.11 -18.26 -16.21
C ILE A 25 -12.13 -18.09 -15.05
N GLU A 26 -10.84 -18.06 -15.37
CA GLU A 26 -9.78 -17.78 -14.41
C GLU A 26 -9.01 -16.53 -14.85
N VAL A 27 -8.86 -15.58 -13.94
CA VAL A 27 -8.03 -14.39 -14.18
C VAL A 27 -7.09 -14.18 -13.02
N TRP A 28 -5.81 -14.09 -13.34
CA TRP A 28 -4.73 -13.93 -12.37
C TRP A 28 -4.39 -12.46 -12.17
N ARG A 29 -3.75 -12.16 -11.03
CA ARG A 29 -3.21 -10.82 -10.72
C ARG A 29 -4.26 -9.72 -10.88
N ARG A 30 -5.42 -9.88 -10.24
CA ARG A 30 -6.42 -8.80 -10.14
C ARG A 30 -6.09 -7.89 -8.95
N PRO A 31 -6.40 -6.59 -9.02
CA PRO A 31 -6.28 -5.70 -7.87
C PRO A 31 -7.06 -6.24 -6.66
N PRO A 32 -6.58 -6.06 -5.42
CA PRO A 32 -7.35 -6.43 -4.22
C PRO A 32 -8.70 -5.71 -4.12
N ASP A 33 -8.77 -4.48 -4.63
CA ASP A 33 -9.92 -3.59 -4.68
C ASP A 33 -10.68 -3.63 -6.03
N ASP A 34 -10.49 -4.69 -6.82
CA ASP A 34 -11.21 -4.88 -8.09
C ASP A 34 -12.74 -4.74 -7.91
N ALA A 35 -13.38 -4.00 -8.81
CA ALA A 35 -14.82 -3.74 -8.81
C ALA A 35 -15.68 -4.96 -9.21
N LEU A 36 -15.12 -5.96 -9.90
CA LEU A 36 -15.83 -7.13 -10.42
C LEU A 36 -16.76 -7.81 -9.39
N PRO A 37 -16.37 -8.08 -8.13
CA PRO A 37 -17.26 -8.72 -7.15
C PRO A 37 -18.57 -7.96 -6.93
N TRP A 38 -18.57 -6.64 -7.12
CA TRP A 38 -19.72 -5.75 -6.96
C TRP A 38 -20.58 -5.63 -8.23
N MET A 39 -20.06 -6.08 -9.37
CA MET A 39 -20.79 -6.12 -10.65
C MET A 39 -21.59 -7.42 -10.82
N LEU A 40 -21.31 -8.45 -10.01
CA LEU A 40 -21.93 -9.76 -10.10
C LEU A 40 -23.20 -9.83 -9.26
N THR A 41 -24.28 -10.38 -9.83
CA THR A 41 -25.52 -10.66 -9.09
C THR A 41 -25.31 -11.64 -7.94
N ASP A 42 -24.44 -12.64 -8.13
CA ASP A 42 -24.06 -13.58 -7.08
C ASP A 42 -22.53 -13.63 -6.91
N TRP A 43 -22.04 -12.81 -5.98
CA TRP A 43 -20.63 -12.72 -5.60
C TRP A 43 -20.02 -14.04 -5.12
N ARG A 44 -20.82 -15.00 -4.63
CA ARG A 44 -20.31 -16.28 -4.08
C ARG A 44 -19.78 -17.21 -5.17
N ARG A 45 -20.18 -16.99 -6.42
CA ARG A 45 -19.66 -17.75 -7.57
C ARG A 45 -18.24 -17.31 -7.96
N LEU A 46 -17.79 -16.15 -7.49
CA LEU A 46 -16.43 -15.66 -7.70
C LEU A 46 -15.52 -16.19 -6.58
N GLN A 47 -14.63 -17.11 -6.94
CA GLN A 47 -13.57 -17.57 -6.04
C GLN A 47 -12.39 -16.60 -6.10
N ARG A 48 -11.95 -16.09 -4.94
CA ARG A 48 -10.80 -15.17 -4.81
C ARG A 48 -9.75 -15.78 -3.89
N SER A 49 -8.49 -15.65 -4.29
CA SER A 49 -7.34 -15.96 -3.44
C SER A 49 -6.34 -14.82 -3.52
N THR A 50 -5.86 -14.36 -2.36
CA THR A 50 -4.81 -13.34 -2.28
C THR A 50 -3.44 -14.01 -2.21
N ARG A 51 -2.48 -13.43 -2.91
CA ARG A 51 -1.06 -13.79 -2.85
C ARG A 51 -0.23 -12.50 -2.80
N ASP A 52 1.01 -12.60 -2.35
CA ASP A 52 1.97 -11.52 -2.51
C ASP A 52 2.27 -11.29 -4.00
N ALA A 53 2.77 -10.08 -4.31
CA ALA A 53 3.04 -9.68 -5.69
C ALA A 53 4.34 -8.87 -5.84
N LEU A 54 4.54 -7.85 -4.99
CA LEU A 54 5.72 -7.00 -5.03
C LEU A 54 6.29 -6.84 -3.62
N TRP A 55 7.62 -6.97 -3.53
CA TRP A 55 8.40 -6.74 -2.33
C TRP A 55 9.26 -5.51 -2.54
N LEU A 56 9.28 -4.60 -1.56
CA LEU A 56 10.01 -3.35 -1.67
C LEU A 56 11.08 -3.23 -0.58
N ARG A 57 12.20 -2.65 -0.99
CA ARG A 57 13.28 -2.20 -0.11
C ARG A 57 13.48 -0.71 -0.37
N VAL A 58 13.23 0.10 0.65
CA VAL A 58 13.58 1.53 0.60
C VAL A 58 15.10 1.64 0.72
N VAL A 59 15.74 2.18 -0.31
CA VAL A 59 17.21 2.34 -0.36
C VAL A 59 17.65 3.65 0.28
N ASP A 60 16.88 4.71 0.08
CA ASP A 60 17.09 6.05 0.62
C ASP A 60 15.77 6.53 1.25
N VAL A 61 15.72 6.58 2.57
CA VAL A 61 14.48 6.90 3.32
C VAL A 61 13.95 8.30 3.02
N PRO A 62 14.75 9.39 3.12
CA PRO A 62 14.30 10.73 2.76
C PRO A 62 13.75 10.81 1.33
N THR A 63 14.54 10.39 0.35
CA THR A 63 14.22 10.52 -1.07
C THR A 63 12.95 9.74 -1.42
N ALA A 64 12.80 8.53 -0.88
CA ALA A 64 11.60 7.73 -1.11
C ALA A 64 10.35 8.40 -0.52
N LEU A 65 10.43 8.85 0.74
CA LEU A 65 9.27 9.44 1.41
C LEU A 65 8.86 10.79 0.82
N GLU A 66 9.80 11.57 0.27
CA GLU A 66 9.55 12.83 -0.47
C GLU A 66 9.01 12.59 -1.89
N GLY A 67 9.42 11.48 -2.53
CA GLY A 67 8.97 11.11 -3.88
C GLY A 67 7.49 10.72 -3.96
N ARG A 68 6.82 10.58 -2.81
CA ARG A 68 5.42 10.15 -2.66
C ARG A 68 4.51 11.34 -2.34
N ARG A 69 3.24 11.26 -2.75
CA ARG A 69 2.15 12.12 -2.25
C ARG A 69 1.32 11.40 -1.21
N TYR A 70 0.76 12.15 -0.25
CA TYR A 70 0.00 11.60 0.88
C TYR A 70 -1.43 12.12 0.81
N GLY A 71 -2.42 11.22 0.92
CA GLY A 71 -3.83 11.59 0.71
C GLY A 71 -4.40 12.56 1.76
N ARG A 72 -3.70 12.77 2.88
CA ARG A 72 -4.05 13.72 3.93
C ARG A 72 -2.81 14.45 4.40
N GLU A 73 -3.01 15.69 4.84
CA GLU A 73 -1.98 16.44 5.56
C GLU A 73 -1.71 15.82 6.92
N GLY A 74 -0.44 15.67 7.28
CA GLY A 74 -0.02 15.15 8.57
C GLY A 74 1.49 15.06 8.69
N ALA A 75 1.95 14.78 9.90
CA ALA A 75 3.37 14.68 10.18
C ALA A 75 3.66 13.59 11.23
N LEU A 76 4.79 12.91 11.06
CA LEU A 76 5.27 11.85 11.95
C LEU A 76 6.78 11.86 12.05
N THR A 77 7.29 11.59 13.25
CA THR A 77 8.70 11.25 13.44
C THR A 77 8.84 9.72 13.48
N LEU A 78 9.57 9.15 12.52
CA LEU A 78 9.78 7.71 12.37
C LEU A 78 11.20 7.35 12.80
N ARG A 79 11.36 6.40 13.71
CA ARG A 79 12.65 5.71 13.92
C ARG A 79 12.69 4.50 13.01
N ILE A 80 13.57 4.53 12.00
CA ILE A 80 13.80 3.43 11.09
C ILE A 80 15.04 2.68 11.52
N VAL A 81 14.90 1.42 11.89
CA VAL A 81 16.01 0.51 12.20
C VAL A 81 16.44 -0.20 10.92
N ASP A 82 17.71 -0.11 10.54
CA ASP A 82 18.26 -0.80 9.37
C ASP A 82 19.69 -1.29 9.61
N ASP A 83 19.82 -2.50 10.14
CA ASP A 83 21.12 -3.14 10.40
C ASP A 83 21.91 -3.45 9.11
N PHE A 84 21.23 -3.54 7.96
CA PHE A 84 21.85 -3.91 6.69
C PHE A 84 22.31 -2.67 5.89
N CYS A 85 21.58 -1.56 5.99
CA CYS A 85 21.93 -0.29 5.37
C CYS A 85 22.06 0.81 6.45
N PRO A 86 23.22 0.94 7.11
CA PRO A 86 23.39 1.85 8.26
C PRO A 86 23.10 3.32 7.96
N TRP A 87 23.14 3.75 6.69
CA TRP A 87 22.79 5.12 6.31
C TRP A 87 21.29 5.43 6.46
N ASN A 88 20.44 4.40 6.39
CA ASN A 88 18.99 4.51 6.66
C ASN A 88 18.65 4.40 8.15
N ASP A 89 19.61 4.00 8.99
CA ASP A 89 19.39 3.95 10.43
C ASP A 89 19.29 5.38 10.99
N GLY A 90 18.13 5.72 11.55
CA GLY A 90 17.94 6.97 12.26
C GLY A 90 16.49 7.39 12.47
N GLY A 91 16.32 8.59 13.02
CA GLY A 91 15.05 9.30 13.13
C GLY A 91 14.79 10.16 11.89
N TYR A 92 13.55 10.16 11.40
CA TYR A 92 13.12 10.92 10.23
C TYR A 92 11.80 11.64 10.51
N ARG A 93 11.77 12.96 10.29
CA ARG A 93 10.53 13.73 10.33
C ARG A 93 9.93 13.76 8.94
N LEU A 94 8.80 13.09 8.78
CA LEU A 94 7.95 13.14 7.59
C LEU A 94 6.85 14.18 7.82
N GLU A 95 6.72 15.10 6.89
CA GLU A 95 5.59 16.03 6.77
C GLU A 95 5.01 15.81 5.37
N GLY A 96 3.80 15.23 5.28
CA GLY A 96 3.20 14.82 4.02
C GLY A 96 1.83 15.45 3.82
N SER A 97 1.50 15.76 2.56
CA SER A 97 0.22 16.30 2.14
C SER A 97 -0.13 15.86 0.71
N PRO A 98 -1.32 16.22 0.21
CA PRO A 98 -1.67 16.02 -1.19
C PRO A 98 -0.76 16.79 -2.16
N ASP A 99 -0.19 17.92 -1.73
CA ASP A 99 0.63 18.79 -2.57
C ASP A 99 2.09 18.35 -2.65
N GLY A 100 2.59 17.66 -1.63
CA GLY A 100 3.99 17.27 -1.52
C GLY A 100 4.32 16.57 -0.22
N ALA A 101 5.60 16.27 -0.05
CA ALA A 101 6.13 15.82 1.22
C ALA A 101 7.57 16.29 1.40
N GLU A 102 7.93 16.51 2.66
CA GLU A 102 9.31 16.74 3.09
C GLU A 102 9.68 15.64 4.09
N CYS A 103 10.90 15.11 3.97
CA CYS A 103 11.41 14.10 4.88
C CYS A 103 12.86 14.39 5.23
N ARG A 104 13.10 14.83 6.46
CA ARG A 104 14.44 15.16 6.95
C ARG A 104 14.86 14.28 8.11
N LYS A 105 16.14 13.96 8.16
CA LYS A 105 16.73 13.28 9.33
C LYS A 105 16.64 14.21 10.54
N VAL A 106 16.23 13.68 11.69
CA VAL A 106 16.08 14.44 12.93
C VAL A 106 16.53 13.61 14.13
N ASP A 107 17.05 14.32 15.13
CA ASP A 107 17.27 13.77 16.47
C ASP A 107 16.05 14.12 17.34
N GLY A 108 15.51 13.13 18.06
CA GLY A 108 14.33 13.35 18.90
C GLY A 108 13.58 12.07 19.26
N SER A 109 12.52 12.22 20.04
CA SER A 109 11.63 11.12 20.37
C SER A 109 10.80 10.74 19.13
N PRO A 110 10.84 9.48 18.68
CA PRO A 110 10.02 9.05 17.56
C PRO A 110 8.56 8.89 17.98
N ASP A 111 7.65 9.06 17.03
CA ASP A 111 6.24 8.70 17.18
C ASP A 111 6.01 7.21 16.93
N LEU A 112 6.73 6.66 15.94
CA LEU A 112 6.72 5.24 15.58
C LEU A 112 8.14 4.68 15.43
N VAL A 113 8.33 3.43 15.83
CA VAL A 113 9.57 2.67 15.61
C VAL A 113 9.28 1.45 14.75
N MET A 114 10.09 1.22 13.70
CA MET A 114 9.92 0.08 12.80
C MET A 114 11.23 -0.29 12.08
N ASP A 115 11.31 -1.49 11.52
CA ASP A 115 12.40 -1.91 10.65
C ASP A 115 12.22 -1.35 9.23
N ALA A 116 13.30 -1.13 8.49
CA ALA A 116 13.25 -0.69 7.08
C ALA A 116 12.39 -1.60 6.18
N ARG A 117 12.30 -2.89 6.48
CA ARG A 117 11.40 -3.84 5.78
C ARG A 117 9.92 -3.56 6.02
N ASP A 118 9.58 -3.03 7.20
CA ASP A 118 8.22 -2.67 7.57
C ASP A 118 7.81 -1.38 6.88
N LEU A 119 8.75 -0.43 6.78
CA LEU A 119 8.59 0.75 5.92
C LEU A 119 8.35 0.34 4.46
N GLY A 120 9.11 -0.63 3.94
CA GLY A 120 8.91 -1.18 2.60
C GLY A 120 7.50 -1.74 2.38
N ALA A 121 6.93 -2.43 3.37
CA ALA A 121 5.56 -2.95 3.31
C ALA A 121 4.50 -1.82 3.32
N LEU A 122 4.73 -0.74 4.07
CA LEU A 122 3.82 0.41 4.17
C LEU A 122 3.88 1.34 2.96
N TYR A 123 5.03 1.43 2.30
CA TYR A 123 5.37 2.50 1.37
C TYR A 123 4.32 2.76 0.27
N LEU A 124 3.79 1.70 -0.35
CA LEU A 124 2.76 1.83 -1.41
C LEU A 124 1.32 1.93 -0.88
N GLY A 125 1.11 1.84 0.43
CA GLY A 125 -0.22 1.92 1.04
C GLY A 125 -1.05 0.65 0.98
N GLY A 126 -0.42 -0.51 0.70
CA GLY A 126 -1.07 -1.82 0.71
C GLY A 126 -1.11 -2.49 2.08
N ALA A 127 -0.20 -2.11 2.98
CA ALA A 127 -0.19 -2.55 4.37
C ALA A 127 -0.66 -1.42 5.31
N SER A 128 -1.16 -1.80 6.48
CA SER A 128 -1.55 -0.87 7.56
C SER A 128 -0.53 -0.90 8.68
N ALA A 129 -0.15 0.28 9.17
CA ALA A 129 0.72 0.46 10.32
C ALA A 129 0.09 -0.18 11.55
N GLY A 130 -1.22 0.01 11.77
CA GLY A 130 -1.95 -0.65 12.86
C GLY A 130 -1.93 -2.17 12.77
N THR A 131 -2.01 -2.75 11.57
CA THR A 131 -1.87 -4.20 11.37
C THR A 131 -0.46 -4.70 11.66
N LEU A 132 0.57 -3.98 11.21
CA LEU A 132 1.96 -4.32 11.52
C LEU A 132 2.26 -4.18 13.01
N ALA A 133 1.64 -3.24 13.71
CA ALA A 133 1.77 -3.09 15.15
C ALA A 133 1.13 -4.24 15.92
N ARG A 134 -0.07 -4.68 15.53
CA ARG A 134 -0.69 -5.89 16.11
C ARG A 134 0.14 -7.16 15.87
N ALA A 135 0.94 -7.18 14.81
CA ALA A 135 1.90 -8.25 14.52
C ALA A 135 3.26 -8.08 15.25
N GLY A 136 3.42 -7.05 16.08
CA GLY A 136 4.65 -6.77 16.84
C GLY A 136 5.80 -6.22 15.98
N ARG A 137 5.53 -5.70 14.78
CA ARG A 137 6.54 -5.20 13.84
C ARG A 137 6.75 -3.68 13.91
N VAL A 138 5.68 -2.95 14.23
CA VAL A 138 5.71 -1.49 14.42
C VAL A 138 5.35 -1.18 15.87
N ARG A 139 6.10 -0.29 16.52
CA ARG A 139 5.82 0.16 17.89
C ARG A 139 5.36 1.61 17.89
N GLU A 140 4.31 1.88 18.64
CA GLU A 140 3.79 3.23 18.86
C GLU A 140 4.39 3.82 20.14
N GLU A 141 5.05 4.97 20.03
CA GLU A 141 5.54 5.72 21.19
C GLU A 141 4.57 6.85 21.55
N THR A 142 4.00 7.50 20.54
CA THR A 142 3.05 8.59 20.70
C THR A 142 1.65 8.08 20.38
N ALA A 143 0.74 8.16 21.35
CA ALA A 143 -0.63 7.69 21.18
C ALA A 143 -1.33 8.34 19.96
N GLY A 144 -1.83 7.52 19.04
CA GLY A 144 -2.51 7.97 17.83
C GLY A 144 -1.61 8.09 16.59
N ALA A 145 -0.29 7.90 16.73
CA ALA A 145 0.65 7.89 15.63
C ALA A 145 0.39 6.76 14.63
N LEU A 146 -0.09 5.59 15.07
CA LEU A 146 -0.46 4.50 14.15
C LEU A 146 -1.62 4.91 13.24
N ARG A 147 -2.63 5.57 13.79
CA ARG A 147 -3.77 6.08 13.03
C ARG A 147 -3.35 7.18 12.06
N MET A 148 -2.45 8.06 12.49
CA MET A 148 -1.86 9.07 11.61
C MET A 148 -1.08 8.42 10.47
N ALA A 149 -0.28 7.38 10.75
CA ALA A 149 0.46 6.65 9.73
C ALA A 149 -0.48 5.94 8.75
N ASP A 150 -1.53 5.27 9.23
CA ASP A 150 -2.53 4.66 8.36
C ASP A 150 -3.20 5.72 7.44
N ASN A 151 -3.47 6.93 7.95
CA ASN A 151 -4.04 8.01 7.14
C ASN A 151 -3.07 8.56 6.10
N LEU A 152 -1.80 8.75 6.47
CA LEU A 152 -0.75 9.26 5.57
C LEU A 152 -0.40 8.22 4.50
N PHE A 153 -0.14 6.97 4.91
CA PHE A 153 0.31 5.90 4.01
C PHE A 153 -0.80 5.26 3.20
N ARG A 154 -2.08 5.49 3.50
CA ARG A 154 -3.18 4.98 2.66
C ARG A 154 -3.09 5.54 1.24
N ALA A 155 -3.19 4.65 0.26
CA ALA A 155 -3.41 4.99 -1.13
C ALA A 155 -4.92 5.02 -1.44
N GLU A 156 -5.34 5.84 -2.40
CA GLU A 156 -6.73 5.90 -2.85
C GLU A 156 -7.16 4.57 -3.50
N LEU A 157 -6.31 4.04 -4.37
CA LEU A 157 -6.43 2.71 -4.97
C LEU A 157 -5.40 1.78 -4.33
N ALA A 158 -5.76 0.52 -4.14
CA ALA A 158 -4.83 -0.47 -3.63
C ALA A 158 -3.66 -0.66 -4.62
N PRO A 159 -2.41 -0.74 -4.13
CA PRO A 159 -1.28 -0.96 -5.01
C PRO A 159 -1.39 -2.32 -5.72
N TRP A 160 -1.13 -2.33 -7.02
CA TRP A 160 -1.31 -3.49 -7.87
C TRP A 160 -0.14 -3.65 -8.84
N ALA A 161 0.41 -4.86 -8.93
CA ALA A 161 1.44 -5.24 -9.89
C ALA A 161 0.81 -6.07 -11.03
N PRO A 162 0.48 -5.47 -12.18
CA PRO A 162 -0.12 -6.18 -13.31
C PRO A 162 0.86 -7.10 -14.05
N PHE A 163 2.16 -6.85 -13.95
CA PHE A 163 3.22 -7.53 -14.69
C PHE A 163 4.22 -8.22 -13.75
N LEU A 164 4.86 -9.27 -14.26
CA LEU A 164 6.00 -9.95 -13.62
C LEU A 164 7.29 -9.49 -14.29
N PHE A 165 8.37 -9.41 -13.52
CA PHE A 165 9.72 -9.12 -13.99
C PHE A 165 10.73 -9.95 -13.20
#